data_AF-A0A1W9WC87-F1
#
_entry.id   AF-A0A1W9WC87-F1
#
_cell.length_a   1.000
_cell.length_b   1.000
_cell.length_c   1.000
_cell.angle_alpha   90.00
_cell.angle_beta   90.00
_cell.angle_gamma   90.00
#
_symmetry.space_group_name_H-M   'P 1'
#
loop_
_entity.id
_entity.type
_entity.pdbx_description
1 polymer ?
#
loop_
_entity_poly.entity_id
_entity_poly.type
_entity_poly.pdbx_seq_one_letter_code
_entity_poly.pdbx_strand_id
1 'polypeptide(L)'
;MCRNCLAVGKVTSNSPDPNTALLVEMVGGFFGLMGLGHIYAGRTTDGLIFLIGWLTYLALSWTVIGLLSLVAVGFCLIPAQLLIHIGVPIWLAVKLRNELETQTYQIST
;
A
#
# COMPACT_ATOMS: atom_id res chain seq x y z
N MET A 1 -12.58 63.62 7.07
CA MET A 1 -12.86 62.73 5.92
C MET A 1 -12.12 61.42 6.12
N CYS A 2 -12.69 60.46 6.86
CA CYS A 2 -12.11 59.10 6.97
C CYS A 2 -12.48 58.30 5.72
N ARG A 3 -11.61 58.32 4.72
CA ARG A 3 -11.63 57.39 3.58
C ARG A 3 -10.76 56.20 3.96
N ASN A 4 -11.39 55.05 4.20
CA ASN A 4 -10.83 53.69 4.39
C ASN A 4 -11.20 53.05 5.74
N CYS A 5 -12.50 52.95 5.99
CA CYS A 5 -13.05 51.83 6.76
C CYS A 5 -12.89 50.56 5.93
N LEU A 6 -11.72 49.93 5.96
CA LEU A 6 -11.63 48.51 5.60
C LEU A 6 -12.31 47.75 6.73
N ALA A 7 -13.43 47.11 6.40
CA ALA A 7 -14.03 46.06 7.21
C ALA A 7 -13.01 44.93 7.35
N VAL A 8 -12.07 45.10 8.29
CA VAL A 8 -11.32 44.00 8.87
C VAL A 8 -12.38 43.18 9.58
N GLY A 9 -12.91 42.19 8.87
CA GLY A 9 -13.73 41.15 9.45
C GLY A 9 -13.02 40.68 10.70
N LYS A 10 -13.77 40.61 11.80
CA LYS A 10 -13.24 40.17 13.08
C LYS A 10 -12.61 38.79 12.84
N VAL A 11 -11.28 38.73 12.77
CA VAL A 11 -10.58 37.47 12.97
C VAL A 11 -10.86 37.18 14.42
N THR A 12 -11.88 36.36 14.67
CA THR A 12 -12.13 35.80 15.98
C THR A 12 -10.87 35.03 16.31
N SER A 13 -9.94 35.68 17.00
CA SER A 13 -8.79 35.04 17.62
C SER A 13 -9.39 34.20 18.75
N ASN A 14 -10.05 33.11 18.38
CA ASN A 14 -10.24 32.02 19.31
C ASN A 14 -8.82 31.51 19.53
N SER A 15 -8.25 31.86 20.68
CA SER A 15 -6.99 31.31 21.14
C SER A 15 -7.01 29.82 20.81
N PRO A 16 -6.02 29.29 20.07
CA PRO A 16 -6.04 27.89 19.65
C PRO A 16 -6.33 27.00 20.86
N ASP A 17 -7.53 26.43 20.91
CA ASP A 17 -7.96 25.62 22.04
C ASP A 17 -7.04 24.39 22.08
N PRO A 18 -6.27 24.19 23.16
CA PRO A 18 -5.25 23.13 23.23
C PRO A 18 -5.88 21.74 23.08
N ASN A 19 -7.13 21.60 23.51
CA ASN A 19 -7.92 20.37 23.35
C ASN A 19 -8.20 20.09 21.86
N THR A 20 -8.49 21.12 21.07
CA THR A 20 -8.75 21.00 19.63
C THR A 20 -7.47 20.72 18.85
N ALA A 21 -6.34 21.33 19.26
CA ALA A 21 -5.03 21.02 18.71
C ALA A 21 -4.66 19.53 18.93
N LEU A 22 -4.93 19.02 20.13
CA LEU A 22 -4.66 17.62 20.49
C LEU A 22 -5.60 16.65 19.75
N LEU A 23 -6.88 17.01 19.58
CA LEU A 23 -7.84 16.23 18.81
C LEU A 23 -7.44 16.14 17.34
N VAL A 24 -7.00 17.26 16.75
CA VAL A 24 -6.53 17.31 15.37
C VAL A 24 -5.23 16.54 15.18
N GLU A 25 -4.32 16.57 16.15
CA GLU A 25 -3.11 15.73 16.14
C GLU A 25 -3.46 14.23 16.18
N MET A 26 -4.44 13.85 16.99
CA MET A 26 -4.82 12.44 17.18
C MET A 26 -5.60 11.89 15.98
N VAL A 27 -6.60 12.65 15.49
CA VAL A 27 -7.41 12.29 14.32
C VAL A 27 -6.57 12.40 13.04
N GLY A 28 -5.77 13.46 12.91
CA GLY A 28 -4.81 13.63 11.83
C GLY A 28 -3.78 12.51 11.83
N GLY A 29 -3.19 12.19 12.98
CA GLY A 29 -2.21 11.11 13.13
C GLY A 29 -2.75 9.74 12.73
N PHE A 30 -4.01 9.43 13.07
CA PHE A 30 -4.66 8.18 12.65
C PHE A 30 -4.84 8.09 11.12
N PHE A 31 -5.06 9.21 10.46
CA PHE A 31 -5.15 9.31 8.99
C PHE A 31 -3.79 9.55 8.30
N GLY A 32 -2.68 9.58 9.04
CA GLY A 32 -1.34 9.80 8.49
C GLY A 32 -0.93 11.28 8.37
N LEU A 33 -1.73 12.20 8.87
CA LEU A 33 -1.50 13.65 8.95
C LEU A 33 -1.04 14.07 10.36
N MET A 34 -0.12 13.31 10.96
CA MET A 34 0.47 13.63 12.26
C MET A 34 1.29 14.94 12.14
N GLY A 35 0.96 16.00 12.88
CA GLY A 35 1.62 17.31 12.76
C GLY A 35 0.70 18.49 12.43
N LEU A 36 -0.59 18.22 12.13
CA LEU A 36 -1.62 19.26 11.99
C LEU A 36 -1.89 20.01 13.30
N GLY A 37 -1.71 19.36 14.46
CA GLY A 37 -1.91 19.99 15.76
C GLY A 37 -0.86 21.09 16.03
N HIS A 38 0.39 20.86 15.60
CA HIS A 38 1.48 21.82 15.75
C HIS A 38 1.35 23.01 14.79
N ILE A 39 0.84 22.78 13.57
CA ILE A 39 0.44 23.83 12.62
C ILE A 39 -0.70 24.68 13.21
N TYR A 40 -1.68 24.06 13.87
CA TYR A 40 -2.79 24.76 14.53
C TYR A 40 -2.32 25.61 15.73
N ALA A 41 -1.29 25.16 16.44
CA ALA A 41 -0.66 25.91 17.54
C ALA A 41 0.28 27.04 17.06
N GLY A 42 0.35 27.32 15.76
CA GLY A 42 1.18 28.37 15.17
C GLY A 42 2.65 28.00 14.95
N ARG A 43 3.05 26.77 15.27
CA ARG A 43 4.40 26.23 14.97
C ARG A 43 4.33 25.34 13.74
N THR A 44 4.25 25.97 12.58
CA THR A 44 4.05 25.27 11.30
C THR A 44 5.24 24.39 10.90
N THR A 45 6.46 24.80 11.26
CA THR A 45 7.69 24.14 10.81
C THR A 45 7.89 22.77 11.43
N ASP A 46 7.77 22.63 12.76
CA ASP A 46 7.97 21.30 13.38
C ASP A 46 6.81 20.35 13.04
N GLY A 47 5.59 20.88 12.85
CA GLY A 47 4.42 20.09 12.45
C GLY A 47 4.60 19.47 11.07
N LEU A 48 5.15 20.25 10.13
CA LEU A 48 5.44 19.77 8.79
C LEU A 48 6.54 18.70 8.77
N ILE A 49 7.57 18.83 9.62
CA ILE A 49 8.65 17.84 9.73
C ILE A 49 8.11 16.50 10.25
N PHE A 50 7.29 16.53 11.31
CA PHE A 50 6.64 15.33 11.82
C PHE A 50 5.69 14.69 10.79
N LEU A 51 4.97 15.51 10.02
CA LEU A 51 4.04 15.04 8.99
C LEU A 51 4.76 14.31 7.85
N ILE A 52 5.83 14.90 7.32
CA ILE A 52 6.63 14.30 6.25
C ILE A 52 7.37 13.06 6.77
N GLY A 53 7.92 13.12 7.98
CA GLY A 53 8.61 11.99 8.61
C GLY A 53 7.69 10.79 8.81
N TRP A 54 6.49 11.02 9.33
CA TRP A 54 5.49 9.98 9.55
C TRP A 54 4.99 9.37 8.23
N LEU A 55 4.67 10.19 7.22
CA LEU A 55 4.26 9.71 5.90
C LEU A 55 5.34 8.85 5.24
N THR A 56 6.60 9.29 5.33
CA THR A 56 7.75 8.56 4.77
C THR A 56 7.92 7.21 5.47
N TYR A 57 7.82 7.17 6.80
CA TYR A 57 7.87 5.94 7.57
C TYR A 57 6.72 4.98 7.20
N LEU A 58 5.49 5.50 7.08
CA LEU A 58 4.34 4.69 6.68
C LEU A 58 4.55 4.09 5.29
N ALA A 59 4.95 4.90 4.30
CA ALA A 59 5.22 4.44 2.95
C ALA A 59 6.31 3.37 2.92
N LEU A 60 7.41 3.58 3.64
CA LEU A 60 8.49 2.60 3.77
C LEU A 60 8.00 1.29 4.37
N SER A 61 7.27 1.33 5.48
CA SER A 61 6.74 0.13 6.13
C SER A 61 5.84 -0.68 5.19
N TRP A 62 4.93 -0.02 4.47
CA TRP A 62 4.06 -0.67 3.48
C TRP A 62 4.84 -1.28 2.32
N THR A 63 5.86 -0.58 1.81
CA THR A 63 6.72 -1.14 0.74
C THR A 63 7.50 -2.37 1.20
N VAL A 64 8.03 -2.36 2.42
CA VAL A 64 8.76 -3.51 3.00
C VAL A 64 7.83 -4.70 3.21
N ILE A 65 6.64 -4.48 3.76
CA ILE A 65 5.63 -5.53 3.96
C ILE A 65 5.18 -6.10 2.62
N GLY A 66 4.94 -5.26 1.62
CA GLY A 66 4.57 -5.68 0.27
C GLY A 66 5.66 -6.51 -0.41
N LEU A 67 6.92 -6.07 -0.30
CA LEU A 67 8.06 -6.79 -0.85
C LEU A 67 8.26 -8.15 -0.16
N LEU A 68 8.16 -8.18 1.17
CA LEU A 68 8.29 -9.41 1.96
C LEU A 68 7.15 -10.39 1.63
N SER A 69 5.92 -9.89 1.44
CA SER A 69 4.77 -10.69 1.03
C SER A 69 4.94 -11.25 -0.38
N LEU A 70 5.47 -10.45 -1.32
CA LEU A 70 5.76 -10.90 -2.69
C LEU A 70 6.82 -12.01 -2.68
N VAL A 71 7.88 -11.87 -1.87
CA VAL A 71 8.93 -12.89 -1.73
C VAL A 71 8.36 -14.17 -1.10
N ALA A 72 7.52 -14.06 -0.07
CA ALA A 72 6.89 -15.21 0.58
C ALA A 72 5.93 -15.95 -0.36
N VAL A 73 5.09 -15.22 -1.10
CA VAL A 73 4.18 -15.79 -2.10
C VAL A 73 4.97 -16.37 -3.26
N GLY A 74 5.99 -15.66 -3.75
CA GLY A 74 6.89 -16.14 -4.80
C GLY A 74 7.56 -17.45 -4.41
N PHE A 75 8.08 -17.56 -3.19
CA PHE A 75 8.69 -18.78 -2.67
C PHE A 75 7.70 -19.96 -2.59
N CYS A 76 6.44 -19.69 -2.26
CA CYS A 76 5.40 -20.70 -2.18
C CYS A 76 4.89 -21.16 -3.58
N LEU A 77 4.90 -20.27 -4.58
CA LEU A 77 4.45 -20.57 -5.94
C LEU A 77 5.51 -21.27 -6.80
N ILE A 78 6.80 -21.15 -6.48
CA ILE A 78 7.90 -21.83 -7.20
C ILE A 78 7.69 -23.36 -7.31
N PRO A 79 7.41 -24.12 -6.24
CA PRO A 79 7.19 -25.56 -6.36
C PRO A 79 5.90 -25.91 -7.12
N ALA A 80 4.84 -25.10 -6.99
CA ALA A 80 3.58 -25.30 -7.71
C ALA A 80 3.73 -25.07 -9.22
N GLN A 81 4.48 -24.04 -9.61
CA GLN A 81 4.79 -23.75 -11.01
C GLN A 81 5.66 -24.85 -11.64
N LEU A 82 6.63 -25.39 -10.88
CA LEU A 82 7.50 -26.48 -11.35
C LEU A 82 6.70 -27.78 -11.59
N LEU A 83 5.75 -28.11 -10.71
CA LEU A 83 4.87 -29.28 -10.85
C LEU A 83 4.00 -29.19 -12.11
N ILE A 84 3.46 -28.02 -12.42
CA ILE A 84 2.65 -27.81 -13.64
C ILE A 84 3.52 -27.96 -14.90
N HIS A 85 4.73 -27.41 -14.89
CA HIS A 85 5.65 -27.49 -16.03
C HIS A 85 6.14 -28.91 -16.34
N ILE A 86 6.27 -29.78 -15.33
CA ILE A 86 6.69 -31.18 -15.51
C ILE A 86 5.49 -32.11 -15.72
N GLY A 87 4.35 -31.83 -15.09
CA GLY A 87 3.16 -32.67 -15.18
C GLY A 87 2.53 -32.68 -16.57
N VAL A 88 2.42 -31.51 -17.22
CA VAL A 88 1.82 -31.38 -18.56
C VAL A 88 2.58 -32.18 -19.64
N PRO A 89 3.92 -32.08 -19.79
CA PRO A 89 4.63 -32.83 -20.81
C PRO A 89 4.63 -34.34 -20.55
N ILE A 90 4.66 -34.78 -19.27
CA ILE A 90 4.59 -36.21 -18.93
C ILE A 90 3.21 -36.78 -19.30
N TRP A 91 2.12 -36.07 -18.96
CA TRP A 91 0.77 -36.49 -19.32
C TRP A 91 0.58 -36.57 -20.83
N LEU A 92 1.11 -35.58 -21.57
CA LEU A 92 1.06 -35.56 -23.02
C LEU A 92 1.85 -36.73 -23.63
N ALA A 93 3.03 -37.05 -23.07
CA ALA A 93 3.84 -38.18 -23.52
C ALA A 93 3.16 -39.54 -23.28
N VAL A 94 2.48 -39.70 -22.14
CA VAL A 94 1.71 -40.94 -21.85
C VAL A 94 0.52 -41.06 -22.80
N LYS A 95 -0.20 -39.96 -23.05
CA LYS A 95 -1.34 -39.98 -23.98
C LYS A 95 -0.91 -40.35 -25.40
N LEU A 96 0.22 -39.82 -25.89
CA LEU A 96 0.76 -40.18 -27.21
C LEU A 96 1.12 -41.67 -27.33
N ARG A 97 1.68 -42.26 -26.27
CA ARG A 97 2.03 -43.70 -26.28
C ARG A 97 0.81 -44.59 -26.46
N ASN A 98 -0.27 -44.31 -25.74
CA ASN A 98 -1.50 -45.12 -25.81
C ASN A 98 -2.15 -45.08 -27.21
N GLU A 99 -2.11 -43.93 -27.89
CA GLU A 99 -2.61 -43.78 -29.25
C GLU A 99 -1.77 -44.60 -30.26
N LEU A 100 -0.44 -44.65 -30.09
CA LEU A 100 0.47 -45.39 -30.97
C LEU A 100 0.36 -46.92 -30.81
N GLU A 101 0.14 -47.41 -29.59
CA GLU A 101 -0.08 -48.84 -29.33
C GLU A 101 -1.38 -49.33 -29.98
N THR A 102 -2.43 -48.50 -29.94
CA THR A 102 -3.71 -48.79 -30.58
C THR A 102 -3.59 -48.87 -32.11
N GLN A 103 -2.78 -48.00 -32.73
CA GLN A 103 -2.51 -48.02 -34.17
C GLN A 103 -1.69 -49.25 -34.59
N THR A 104 -0.68 -49.63 -33.80
CA THR A 104 0.16 -50.82 -34.09
C THR A 104 -0.66 -52.11 -34.11
N TYR A 105 -1.66 -52.24 -33.23
CA TYR A 105 -2.55 -53.40 -33.20
C TYR A 105 -3.43 -53.53 -34.46
N GLN A 106 -3.88 -52.40 -35.04
CA GLN A 106 -4.71 -52.39 -36.25
C GLN A 106 -3.95 -52.74 -37.54
N ILE A 107 -2.62 -52.56 -37.57
CA ILE A 107 -1.80 -52.84 -38.76
C ILE A 107 -1.39 -54.33 -38.81
N SER A 108 -1.58 -55.06 -37.71
CA SER A 108 -1.16 -56.46 -37.56
C SER A 108 -2.31 -57.48 -37.69
N THR A 109 -3.51 -57.04 -38.10
CA THR A 109 -4.69 -57.86 -38.43
C THR A 109 -5.01 -57.72 -39.91
#